data_AF-A0A0Q9NUE4-F1
#
_entry.id   AF-A0A0Q9NUE4-F1
#
_cell.length_a   1.000
_cell.length_b   1.000
_cell.length_c   1.000
_cell.angle_alpha   90.00
_cell.angle_beta   90.00
_cell.angle_gamma   90.00
#
_symmetry.space_group_name_H-M   'P 1'
#
loop_
_entity.id
_entity.type
_entity.pdbx_description
1 polymer ?
#
loop_
_entity_poly.entity_id
_entity_poly.type
_entity_poly.pdbx_seq_one_letter_code
_entity_poly.pdbx_strand_id
1 'polypeptide(L)' 'MAYALRKAALRRHLHPSAWVRFLFGPASRGDYSAPVVHRHDDFEQASETDLAGFEVETDSEGHHYAVRREDLPKEQV' A
#
# COMPACT_ATOMS: atom_id res chain seq x y z
N MET A 1 6.41 47.15 -45.18
CA MET A 1 6.54 47.15 -43.69
C MET A 1 6.35 45.74 -43.18
N ALA A 2 7.42 44.94 -43.17
CA ALA A 2 7.39 43.53 -42.77
C ALA A 2 8.35 43.33 -41.59
N TYR A 3 7.90 43.71 -40.40
CA TYR A 3 8.61 43.44 -39.14
C TYR A 3 7.59 43.18 -38.03
N ALA A 4 6.58 42.37 -38.33
CA ALA A 4 5.69 41.84 -37.32
C ALA A 4 6.01 40.36 -37.13
N LEU A 5 6.22 39.97 -35.87
CA LEU A 5 6.11 38.58 -35.39
C LEU A 5 7.33 37.67 -35.60
N ARG A 6 8.53 38.14 -35.25
CA ARG A 6 9.61 37.21 -34.86
C ARG A 6 10.27 37.70 -33.59
N LYS A 7 9.69 37.41 -32.42
CA LYS A 7 10.39 37.28 -31.11
C LYS A 7 9.49 37.06 -29.88
N ALA A 8 8.29 36.50 -30.02
CA ALA A 8 7.43 36.20 -28.85
C ALA A 8 7.29 34.68 -28.55
N ALA A 9 8.14 33.83 -29.12
CA ALA A 9 7.99 32.37 -28.98
C ALA A 9 9.07 31.67 -28.14
N LEU A 10 10.08 32.37 -27.61
CA LEU A 10 11.12 31.74 -26.81
C LEU A 10 11.29 32.48 -25.49
N ARG A 11 10.58 32.01 -24.46
CA ARG A 11 10.94 32.03 -23.02
C ARG A 11 9.70 31.80 -22.17
N ARG A 12 9.00 30.69 -22.41
CA ARG A 12 8.22 30.08 -21.34
C ARG A 12 8.96 28.80 -21.01
N HIS A 13 9.81 28.84 -19.99
CA HIS A 13 10.37 27.62 -19.43
C HIS A 13 9.17 26.79 -18.97
N LEU A 14 8.79 25.79 -19.77
CA LEU A 14 7.81 24.82 -19.32
C LEU A 14 8.36 24.22 -18.04
N HIS A 15 7.53 24.20 -17.00
CA HIS A 15 7.87 23.50 -15.77
C HIS A 15 8.31 22.07 -16.13
N PRO A 16 9.36 21.50 -15.52
CA PRO A 16 9.89 20.19 -15.91
C PRO A 16 8.82 19.09 -16.03
N SER A 17 7.81 19.10 -15.14
CA SER A 17 6.68 18.15 -15.21
C SER A 17 5.83 18.29 -16.48
N ALA A 18 5.75 19.47 -17.08
CA ALA A 18 5.04 19.70 -18.33
C ALA A 18 5.80 19.11 -19.54
N TRP A 19 7.14 19.14 -19.51
CA TRP A 19 7.97 18.46 -20.51
C TRP A 19 7.83 16.94 -20.42
N VAL A 20 7.88 16.40 -19.21
CA VAL A 20 7.67 14.96 -18.98
C VAL A 20 6.29 14.53 -19.48
N ARG A 21 5.24 15.29 -19.16
CA ARG A 21 3.88 14.98 -19.65
C ARG A 21 3.74 15.08 -21.17
N PHE A 22 4.46 15.99 -21.82
CA PHE A 22 4.43 16.12 -23.28
C PHE A 22 5.10 14.94 -23.97
N LEU A 23 6.27 14.51 -23.48
CA LEU A 23 7.04 13.42 -24.08
C LEU A 23 6.46 12.03 -23.78
N PHE A 24 5.96 11.82 -22.56
CA PHE A 24 5.53 10.51 -22.07
C PHE A 24 4.01 10.39 -21.87
N GLY A 25 3.25 11.46 -22.11
CA GLY A 25 1.82 11.50 -21.88
C GLY A 25 1.45 11.70 -20.40
N PRO A 26 0.15 11.65 -20.06
CA PRO A 26 -0.29 11.67 -18.67
C PRO A 26 0.29 10.48 -17.90
N ALA A 27 0.58 10.68 -16.61
CA ALA A 27 1.03 9.60 -15.75
C ALA A 27 0.03 8.44 -15.80
N SER A 28 0.53 7.22 -15.99
CA SER A 28 -0.28 6.02 -15.82
C SER A 28 -0.86 6.03 -14.41
N ARG A 29 -2.19 5.98 -14.31
CA ARG A 29 -2.88 5.76 -13.05
C ARG A 29 -3.17 4.27 -12.97
N GLY A 30 -2.83 3.65 -11.84
CA GLY A 30 -3.17 2.26 -11.60
C GLY A 30 -4.69 2.05 -11.69
N ASP A 31 -5.09 0.80 -11.89
CA ASP A 31 -6.49 0.42 -11.80
C ASP A 31 -6.96 0.57 -10.35
N TYR A 32 -7.80 1.57 -10.09
CA TYR A 32 -8.37 1.83 -8.76
C TYR A 32 -9.41 0.78 -8.34
N SER A 33 -9.87 -0.05 -9.27
CA SER A 33 -10.75 -1.18 -8.99
C SER A 33 -9.99 -2.49 -8.77
N ALA A 34 -8.68 -2.51 -9.02
CA ALA A 34 -7.88 -3.69 -8.75
C ALA A 34 -7.79 -3.94 -7.23
N PRO A 35 -7.81 -5.21 -6.79
CA PRO A 35 -7.67 -5.55 -5.39
C PRO A 35 -6.28 -5.18 -4.87
N VAL A 36 -6.21 -4.71 -3.62
CA VAL A 36 -4.95 -4.52 -2.91
C VAL A 36 -4.38 -5.90 -2.57
N VAL A 37 -3.22 -6.23 -3.15
CA VAL A 37 -2.50 -7.48 -2.86
C VAL A 37 -1.37 -7.16 -1.90
N HIS A 38 -1.51 -7.56 -0.65
CA HIS A 38 -0.39 -7.54 0.31
C HIS A 38 0.52 -8.74 0.00
N ARG A 39 1.77 -8.45 -0.38
CA ARG A 39 2.79 -9.47 -0.56
C ARG A 39 3.55 -9.61 0.74
N HIS A 40 3.41 -10.75 1.38
CA HIS A 40 4.15 -11.05 2.60
C HIS A 40 5.61 -11.33 2.28
N ASP A 41 6.50 -10.81 3.12
CA ASP A 41 7.89 -11.23 3.16
C ASP A 41 8.05 -12.45 4.09
N ASP A 42 9.27 -12.99 4.16
CA ASP A 42 9.56 -14.18 4.96
C ASP A 42 9.29 -13.94 6.46
N PHE A 43 9.45 -12.71 6.94
CA PHE A 43 9.25 -12.36 8.35
C PHE A 43 7.76 -12.23 8.70
N GLU A 44 6.96 -11.66 7.81
CA GLU A 44 5.51 -11.59 7.96
C GLU A 44 4.91 -13.01 7.95
N GLN A 45 5.32 -13.86 7.01
CA GLN A 45 4.86 -15.25 6.94
C GLN A 45 5.24 -16.05 8.19
N ALA A 46 6.47 -15.88 8.69
CA ALA A 46 6.91 -16.52 9.93
C ALA A 46 6.10 -16.05 11.15
N SER A 47 5.79 -14.76 11.21
CA SER A 47 4.97 -14.19 12.29
C SER A 47 3.54 -14.73 12.26
N GLU A 48 2.92 -14.80 11.09
CA GLU A 48 1.58 -15.39 10.93
C GLU A 48 1.57 -16.86 11.37
N THR A 49 2.62 -17.62 11.03
CA THR A 49 2.75 -19.02 11.41
C THR A 49 2.87 -19.20 12.91
N ASP A 50 3.67 -18.36 13.59
CA ASP A 50 3.81 -18.40 15.05
C ASP A 50 2.48 -18.00 15.75
N LEU A 51 1.80 -16.97 15.23
CA LEU A 51 0.53 -16.48 15.78
C LEU A 51 -0.63 -17.47 15.58
N ALA A 52 -0.60 -18.31 14.54
CA ALA A 52 -1.65 -19.31 14.28
C ALA A 52 -1.81 -20.35 15.41
N GLY A 53 -0.81 -20.46 16.30
CA GLY A 53 -0.85 -21.33 17.49
C GLY A 53 -1.57 -20.73 18.70
N PHE A 54 -2.10 -19.51 18.61
CA PHE A 54 -2.76 -18.84 19.73
C PHE A 54 -4.29 -18.75 19.55
N GLU A 55 -5.00 -18.79 20.67
CA GLU A 55 -6.41 -18.47 20.80
C GLU A 55 -6.57 -17.23 21.70
N VAL A 56 -7.58 -16.41 21.42
CA VAL A 56 -7.88 -15.23 22.23
C VAL A 56 -8.95 -15.59 23.25
N GLU A 57 -8.61 -15.50 24.52
CA GLU A 57 -9.56 -15.66 25.62
C GLU A 57 -9.96 -14.31 26.20
N THR A 58 -11.14 -14.28 26.82
CA THR A 58 -11.66 -13.10 27.52
C THR A 58 -12.02 -13.48 28.95
N ASP A 59 -11.47 -12.78 29.93
CA ASP A 59 -11.79 -13.02 31.34
C ASP A 59 -13.16 -12.41 31.73
N SER A 60 -13.58 -12.64 32.97
CA SER A 60 -14.83 -12.10 33.51
C SER A 60 -14.85 -10.57 33.67
N GLU A 61 -13.68 -9.92 33.64
CA GLU A 61 -13.53 -8.47 33.71
C GLU A 61 -13.48 -7.83 32.31
N GLY A 62 -13.40 -8.64 31.25
CA GLY A 62 -13.37 -8.21 29.85
C GLY A 62 -11.97 -8.02 29.28
N HIS A 63 -10.91 -8.49 29.95
CA HIS A 63 -9.55 -8.42 29.40
C HIS A 63 -9.32 -9.53 28.38
N HIS A 64 -8.60 -9.19 27.30
CA HIS A 64 -8.26 -10.12 26.23
C HIS A 64 -6.78 -10.52 26.28
N TYR A 65 -6.52 -11.82 26.21
CA TYR A 65 -5.17 -12.36 26.21
C TYR A 65 -5.04 -13.49 25.20
N ALA A 66 -3.84 -13.61 24.63
CA ALA A 66 -3.50 -14.71 23.73
C ALA A 66 -2.99 -15.89 24.57
N VAL A 67 -3.61 -17.05 24.39
CA VAL A 67 -3.23 -18.32 25.03
C VAL A 67 -2.76 -19.27 23.96
N ARG A 68 -1.69 -20.03 24.23
CA ARG A 68 -1.26 -21.10 23.32
C ARG A 68 -2.28 -22.21 23.32
N ARG A 69 -2.67 -22.70 22.15
CA ARG A 69 -3.71 -23.73 22.00
C ARG A 69 -3.39 -25.01 22.75
N GLU A 70 -2.10 -25.36 22.87
CA GLU A 70 -1.64 -26.53 23.62
C GLU A 70 -1.82 -26.42 25.14
N ASP A 71 -1.91 -25.20 25.68
CA ASP A 71 -2.08 -24.94 27.11
C ASP A 71 -3.57 -24.92 27.52
N LEU A 72 -4.48 -24.89 26.54
CA LEU A 72 -5.91 -24.92 26.79
C LEU A 72 -6.35 -26.28 27.33
N PRO A 73 -7.28 -26.30 28.29
CA PRO A 73 -7.86 -27.54 28.79
C PRO A 73 -8.56 -28.27 27.63
N LYS A 74 -8.09 -29.47 27.33
CA LYS A 74 -8.70 -30.31 26.29
C LYS A 74 -10.09 -30.74 26.78
N GLU A 75 -11.13 -30.36 26.05
CA GLU A 75 -12.48 -30.84 26.30
C GLU A 75 -12.47 -32.37 26.12
N GLN A 76 -12.65 -33.11 27.23
CA GLN A 76 -12.78 -34.56 27.20
C GLN A 76 -14.20 -34.87 26.73
N VAL A 77 -14.33 -35.22 25.45
CA VAL A 77 -15.59 -35.72 24.85
C VAL A 77 -15.73 -37.21 25.09
#